data_AF-A0A679K3V2-F1
#
_entry.id   AF-A0A679K3V2-F1
#
_cell.length_a   1.000
_cell.length_b   1.000
_cell.length_c   1.000
_cell.angle_alpha   90.00
_cell.angle_beta   90.00
_cell.angle_gamma   90.00
#
_symmetry.space_group_name_H-M   'P 1'
#
loop_
_entity.id
_entity.type
_entity.pdbx_description
1 polymer ?
#
loop_
_entity_poly.entity_id
_entity_poly.type
_entity_poly.pdbx_seq_one_letter_code
_entity_poly.pdbx_strand_id
1 'polypeptide(L)'
;MREPEEMGWYAELGEDGEPRAVHGIKHLMPEGSVEITEAQAREISAQVRAREVKEIKQLATGPIPEHEPVDLQPVLDDIARVKEQILEHADLHDKHEKTFVEIKRNTAAAIAQVTEGIGDKQG
;
A
#
# COMPACT_ATOMS: atom_id res chain seq x y z
N MET A 1 -20.55 28.33 -3.54
CA MET A 1 -19.19 28.81 -3.20
C MET A 1 -19.02 28.51 -1.71
N ARG A 2 -18.03 27.71 -1.29
CA ARG A 2 -17.80 27.46 0.15
C ARG A 2 -17.06 28.66 0.74
N GLU A 3 -17.40 29.04 1.97
CA GLU A 3 -16.66 30.05 2.71
C GLU A 3 -15.23 29.57 2.99
N PRO A 4 -14.22 30.45 2.92
CA PRO A 4 -12.84 30.07 3.24
C PRO A 4 -12.74 29.66 4.71
N GLU A 5 -12.10 28.53 4.95
CA GLU A 5 -11.88 28.01 6.31
C GLU A 5 -10.90 28.92 7.08
N GLU A 6 -11.23 29.23 8.33
CA GLU A 6 -10.36 30.01 9.20
C GLU A 6 -9.20 29.12 9.69
N MET A 7 -7.99 29.42 9.23
CA MET A 7 -6.77 28.73 9.62
C MET A 7 -6.12 29.41 10.83
N GLY A 8 -5.52 28.62 11.71
CA GLY A 8 -4.82 29.11 12.89
C GLY A 8 -3.78 28.13 13.41
N TRP A 9 -2.95 28.60 14.34
CA TRP A 9 -2.01 27.77 15.07
C TRP A 9 -2.60 27.38 16.42
N TYR A 10 -2.38 26.14 16.82
CA TYR A 10 -2.74 25.66 18.14
C TYR A 10 -1.66 24.74 18.73
N ALA A 11 -1.62 24.69 20.05
CA ALA A 11 -0.82 23.76 20.82
C ALA A 11 -1.68 22.55 21.21
N GLU A 12 -1.21 21.36 20.86
CA GLU A 12 -1.78 20.07 21.26
C GLU A 12 -0.76 19.32 22.12
N LEU A 13 -1.22 18.52 23.08
CA LEU A 13 -0.34 17.69 23.89
C LEU A 13 0.04 16.41 23.10
N GLY A 14 1.32 16.19 22.87
CA GLY A 14 1.81 14.94 22.29
C GLY A 14 1.62 13.75 23.24
N GLU A 15 1.80 12.54 22.71
CA GLU A 15 1.75 11.29 23.51
C GLU A 15 2.79 11.26 24.65
N ASP A 16 3.87 12.02 24.49
CA ASP A 16 4.92 12.21 25.49
C ASP A 16 4.55 13.24 26.57
N GLY A 17 3.35 13.81 26.54
CA GLY A 17 2.88 14.81 27.49
C GLY A 17 3.44 16.21 27.24
N GLU A 18 3.99 16.47 26.05
CA GLU A 18 4.69 17.71 25.74
C GLU A 18 3.99 18.48 24.60
N PRO A 19 3.96 19.82 24.63
CA PRO A 19 3.19 20.59 23.65
C PRO A 19 3.78 20.50 22.24
N ARG A 20 2.92 20.44 21.23
CA ARG A 20 3.23 20.46 19.79
C ARG A 20 2.42 21.52 19.09
N ALA A 21 3.08 22.28 18.22
CA ALA A 21 2.43 23.32 17.45
C ALA A 21 1.89 22.76 16.13
N VAL A 22 0.60 22.90 15.91
CA VAL A 22 -0.11 22.41 14.73
C VAL A 22 -0.80 23.57 14.03
N HIS A 23 -0.75 23.60 12.70
CA HIS A 23 -1.46 24.58 11.87
C HIS A 23 -2.65 23.89 11.22
N GLY A 24 -3.85 24.41 11.45
CA GLY A 24 -5.07 23.77 10.95
C GLY A 24 -6.29 24.67 11.03
N ILE A 25 -7.43 24.07 10.74
CA ILE A 25 -8.72 24.75 10.69
C ILE A 25 -9.23 24.94 12.12
N LYS A 26 -9.48 26.19 12.54
CA LYS A 26 -9.77 26.52 13.96
C LYS A 26 -10.99 25.79 14.52
N HIS A 27 -12.06 25.64 13.73
CA HIS A 27 -13.26 24.95 14.20
C HIS A 27 -13.12 23.42 14.30
N LEU A 28 -12.02 22.86 13.80
CA LEU A 28 -11.67 21.43 13.90
C LEU A 28 -10.54 21.17 14.92
N MET A 29 -10.22 22.16 15.77
CA MET A 29 -9.22 21.99 16.82
C MET A 29 -9.62 20.86 17.78
N PRO A 30 -8.72 19.90 18.06
CA PRO A 30 -8.99 18.85 19.04
C PRO A 30 -9.32 19.42 20.42
N GLU A 31 -10.20 18.75 21.15
CA GLU A 31 -10.55 19.12 22.52
C GLU A 31 -9.31 19.13 23.42
N GLY A 32 -9.12 20.21 24.19
CA GLY A 32 -7.92 20.42 25.00
C GLY A 32 -6.78 21.16 24.28
N SER A 33 -6.91 21.45 22.98
CA SER A 33 -5.95 22.30 22.27
C SER A 33 -6.07 23.77 22.67
N VAL A 34 -4.95 24.49 22.67
CA VAL A 34 -4.89 25.93 23.00
C VAL A 34 -4.49 26.72 21.77
N GLU A 35 -5.24 27.75 21.38
CA GLU A 35 -4.85 28.64 20.28
C GLU A 35 -3.55 29.38 20.64
N ILE A 36 -2.61 29.40 19.71
CA ILE A 36 -1.30 30.04 19.89
C ILE A 36 -0.97 30.96 18.72
N THR A 37 -0.05 31.88 18.96
CA THR A 37 0.52 32.73 17.91
C THR A 37 1.56 31.95 17.08
N GLU A 38 1.84 32.43 15.86
CA GLU A 38 2.92 31.87 15.04
C GLU A 38 4.29 31.94 15.75
N ALA A 39 4.54 32.98 16.55
CA ALA A 39 5.77 33.11 17.33
C ALA A 39 5.90 31.97 18.36
N GLN A 40 4.82 31.67 19.09
CA GLN A 40 4.77 30.55 20.02
C GLN A 40 4.90 29.21 19.29
N ALA A 41 4.27 29.06 18.13
CA ALA A 41 4.38 27.86 17.31
C ALA A 41 5.84 27.57 16.89
N ARG A 42 6.57 28.62 16.49
CA ARG A 42 8.00 28.53 16.15
C ARG A 42 8.85 28.14 17.36
N GLU A 43 8.56 28.69 18.52
CA GLU A 43 9.28 28.37 19.77
C GLU A 43 9.05 26.91 20.18
N ILE A 44 7.79 26.46 20.23
CA ILE A 44 7.44 25.06 20.53
C ILE A 44 8.15 24.12 19.53
N SER A 45 8.07 24.42 18.23
CA SER A 45 8.73 23.62 17.19
C SER A 45 10.27 23.61 17.32
N ALA A 46 10.89 24.68 17.84
CA ALA A 46 12.32 24.71 18.11
C ALA A 46 12.69 23.83 19.31
N GLN A 47 11.88 23.87 20.38
CA GLN A 47 12.08 23.05 21.57
C GLN A 47 11.93 21.55 21.27
N VAL A 48 10.94 21.17 20.45
CA VAL A 48 10.74 19.78 19.99
C VAL A 48 11.97 19.28 19.24
N ARG A 49 12.43 20.01 18.21
CA ARG A 49 13.62 19.64 17.44
C ARG A 49 14.88 19.53 18.30
N ALA A 50 15.04 20.42 19.29
CA ALA A 50 16.19 20.37 20.19
C ALA A 50 16.19 19.12 21.10
N ARG A 51 15.01 18.58 21.43
CA ARG A 51 14.86 17.34 22.21
C ARG A 51 15.13 16.10 21.37
N GLU A 52 14.52 16.00 20.19
CA GLU A 52 14.73 14.87 19.26
C GLU A 52 16.23 14.68 18.94
N VAL A 53 16.96 15.77 18.72
CA VAL A 53 18.41 15.72 18.47
C VAL A 53 19.19 15.18 19.69
N LYS A 54 18.74 15.45 20.91
CA LYS A 54 19.38 14.91 22.12
C LYS A 54 19.10 13.43 22.29
N GLU A 55 17.86 12.99 22.04
CA GLU A 55 17.46 11.58 22.15
C GLU A 55 18.17 10.71 21.12
N ILE A 56 18.24 11.16 19.85
CA ILE A 56 18.97 10.45 18.80
C ILE A 56 20.45 10.31 19.17
N LYS A 57 21.06 11.36 19.74
CA LYS A 57 22.46 11.31 20.20
C LYS A 57 22.66 10.31 21.34
N GLN A 58 21.71 10.18 22.25
CA GLN A 58 21.78 9.20 23.34
C GLN A 58 21.65 7.76 22.81
N LEU A 59 20.72 7.53 21.88
CA LEU A 59 20.53 6.22 21.23
C LEU A 59 21.78 5.79 20.43
N ALA A 60 22.44 6.73 19.75
CA ALA A 60 23.65 6.46 18.98
C ALA A 60 24.88 6.12 19.85
N THR A 61 24.86 6.43 21.15
CA THR A 61 25.96 6.14 22.09
C THR A 61 25.75 4.89 22.93
N GLY A 62 24.58 4.25 22.83
CA GLY A 62 24.32 2.98 23.51
C GLY A 62 25.04 1.81 22.82
N PRO A 63 25.36 0.73 23.55
CA PRO A 63 25.74 -0.52 22.90
C PRO A 63 24.60 -0.96 21.98
N ILE A 64 24.92 -1.19 20.70
CA ILE A 64 23.97 -1.79 19.75
C ILE A 64 23.61 -3.16 20.34
N PRO A 65 22.33 -3.44 20.63
CA PRO A 65 21.94 -4.77 21.07
C PRO A 65 22.37 -5.77 20.00
N GLU A 66 23.16 -6.78 20.38
CA GLU A 66 23.40 -7.92 19.50
C GLU A 66 22.06 -8.62 19.31
N HIS A 67 21.40 -8.33 18.19
CA HIS A 67 20.24 -9.08 17.76
C HIS A 67 20.73 -10.39 17.17
N GLU A 68 20.11 -11.50 17.57
CA GLU A 68 20.32 -12.78 16.90
C GLU A 68 20.01 -12.65 15.41
N PRO A 69 20.79 -13.29 14.52
CA PRO A 69 20.50 -13.27 13.09
C PRO A 69 19.09 -13.76 12.82
N VAL A 70 18.32 -12.99 12.04
CA VAL A 70 16.98 -13.39 11.62
C VAL A 70 17.11 -14.60 10.69
N ASP A 71 16.43 -15.70 11.03
CA ASP A 71 16.35 -16.87 10.16
C ASP A 71 15.45 -16.57 8.95
N LEU A 72 16.06 -16.58 7.76
CA LEU A 72 15.37 -16.34 6.49
C LEU A 72 14.97 -17.63 5.78
N GLN A 73 15.33 -18.80 6.31
CA GLN A 73 15.04 -20.10 5.69
C GLN A 73 13.53 -20.29 5.39
N PRO A 74 12.59 -19.93 6.29
CA PRO A 74 11.16 -20.08 6.00
C PRO A 74 10.71 -19.28 4.77
N VAL A 75 11.25 -18.08 4.58
CA VAL A 75 10.92 -17.22 3.43
C VAL A 75 11.49 -17.80 2.14
N LEU A 76 12.69 -18.37 2.19
CA LEU A 76 13.32 -19.04 1.05
C LEU A 76 12.53 -20.29 0.62
N ASP A 77 12.03 -21.06 1.58
CA ASP A 77 11.20 -22.24 1.32
C ASP A 77 9.86 -21.84 0.67
N ASP A 78 9.24 -20.76 1.14
CA ASP A 78 8.01 -20.22 0.53
C ASP A 78 8.25 -19.73 -0.90
N ILE A 79 9.36 -19.06 -1.18
CA ILE A 79 9.74 -18.62 -2.53
C ILE A 79 9.91 -19.84 -3.45
N ALA A 80 10.56 -20.91 -2.98
CA ALA A 80 10.74 -22.13 -3.76
C ALA A 80 9.40 -22.79 -4.10
N ARG A 81 8.49 -22.90 -3.12
CA ARG A 81 7.14 -23.44 -3.31
C ARG A 81 6.33 -22.63 -4.32
N VAL A 82 6.32 -21.30 -4.19
CA VAL A 82 5.59 -20.42 -5.12
C VAL A 82 6.16 -20.52 -6.54
N LYS A 83 7.48 -20.64 -6.69
CA LYS A 83 8.12 -20.86 -7.98
C LYS A 83 7.62 -22.13 -8.66
N GLU A 84 7.53 -23.24 -7.94
CA GLU A 84 7.00 -24.50 -8.48
C GLU A 84 5.55 -24.36 -8.95
N GLN A 85 4.70 -23.71 -8.14
CA GLN A 85 3.30 -23.45 -8.50
C GLN A 85 3.15 -22.61 -9.78
N ILE A 86 4.01 -21.59 -9.96
CA ILE A 86 3.99 -20.75 -11.17
C ILE A 86 4.34 -21.58 -12.41
N LEU A 87 5.33 -22.48 -12.31
CA LEU A 87 5.73 -23.35 -13.42
C LEU A 87 4.61 -24.33 -13.78
N GLU A 88 3.97 -24.95 -12.79
CA GLU A 88 2.82 -25.84 -13.01
C GLU A 88 1.64 -25.11 -13.67
N HIS A 89 1.37 -23.88 -13.23
CA HIS A 89 0.32 -23.05 -13.83
C HIS A 89 0.64 -22.64 -15.27
N ALA A 90 1.90 -22.34 -15.59
CA ALA A 90 2.33 -22.04 -16.96
C ALA A 90 2.10 -23.24 -17.88
N ASP A 91 2.47 -24.45 -17.44
CA ASP A 91 2.24 -25.68 -18.21
C ASP A 91 0.74 -25.96 -18.42
N LEU A 92 -0.10 -25.69 -17.40
CA LEU A 92 -1.55 -25.80 -17.53
C LEU A 92 -2.11 -24.79 -18.53
N HIS A 93 -1.62 -23.55 -18.49
CA HIS A 93 -2.05 -22.49 -19.39
C HIS A 93 -1.76 -22.85 -20.85
N ASP A 94 -0.57 -23.39 -21.14
CA ASP A 94 -0.20 -23.86 -22.48
C ASP A 94 -1.09 -25.02 -22.97
N LYS A 95 -1.48 -25.94 -22.07
CA LYS A 95 -2.43 -27.02 -22.41
C LYS A 95 -3.83 -26.48 -22.69
N HIS A 96 -4.29 -25.52 -21.90
CA HIS A 96 -5.60 -24.89 -22.10
C HIS A 96 -5.66 -24.13 -23.42
N GLU A 97 -4.61 -23.40 -23.78
CA GLU A 97 -4.55 -22.66 -25.05
C GLU A 97 -4.68 -23.62 -26.24
N LYS A 98 -3.94 -24.73 -26.24
CA LYS A 98 -4.06 -25.76 -27.29
C LYS A 98 -5.48 -26.32 -27.39
N THR A 99 -6.07 -26.66 -26.25
CA THR A 99 -7.45 -27.16 -26.19
C THR A 99 -8.45 -26.14 -26.75
N PHE A 100 -8.27 -24.86 -26.43
CA PHE A 100 -9.15 -23.79 -26.90
C PHE A 100 -9.05 -23.58 -28.41
N VAL A 101 -7.84 -23.66 -28.97
CA VAL A 101 -7.61 -23.63 -30.43
C VAL A 101 -8.31 -24.80 -31.13
N GLU A 102 -8.22 -26.00 -30.58
CA GLU A 102 -8.90 -27.19 -31.13
C GLU A 102 -10.43 -27.05 -31.07
N ILE A 103 -10.97 -26.61 -29.93
CA ILE A 103 -12.41 -26.37 -29.79
C ILE A 103 -12.88 -25.35 -30.84
N LYS A 104 -12.18 -24.20 -30.96
CA LYS A 104 -12.51 -23.18 -31.97
C LYS A 104 -12.53 -23.75 -33.38
N ARG A 105 -11.51 -24.55 -33.74
CA ARG A 105 -11.42 -25.19 -35.06
C ARG A 105 -12.59 -26.14 -35.30
N ASN A 106 -12.90 -26.99 -34.32
CA ASN A 106 -13.98 -27.97 -34.41
C ASN A 106 -15.36 -27.28 -34.49
N THR A 107 -15.59 -26.24 -33.69
CA THR A 107 -16.81 -25.43 -33.75
C THR A 107 -16.96 -24.74 -35.10
N ALA A 108 -15.89 -24.15 -35.64
CA ALA A 108 -15.93 -23.53 -36.97
C ALA A 108 -16.26 -24.55 -38.08
N ALA A 109 -15.65 -25.74 -38.03
CA ALA A 109 -15.93 -26.81 -38.98
C ALA A 109 -17.39 -27.31 -38.89
N ALA A 110 -17.91 -27.48 -37.66
CA ALA A 110 -19.30 -27.88 -37.44
C ALA A 110 -20.30 -26.82 -37.96
N ILE A 111 -20.03 -25.54 -37.74
CA ILE A 111 -20.85 -24.44 -38.26
C ILE A 111 -20.86 -24.44 -39.80
N ALA A 112 -19.70 -24.64 -40.43
CA ALA A 112 -19.58 -24.71 -41.88
C ALA A 112 -20.41 -25.88 -42.46
N GLN A 113 -20.28 -27.09 -41.88
CA GLN A 113 -21.05 -28.27 -42.32
C GLN A 113 -22.57 -28.06 -42.19
N VAL A 114 -23.03 -27.41 -41.12
CA VAL A 114 -24.46 -27.11 -40.94
C VAL A 114 -24.94 -26.11 -42.00
N THR A 115 -24.11 -25.12 -42.35
CA THR A 115 -24.46 -24.09 -43.33
C THR A 115 -24.53 -24.68 -44.75
N GLU A 116 -23.58 -25.55 -45.12
CA GLU A 116 -23.58 -26.27 -46.41
C GLU A 116 -24.78 -27.22 -46.52
N GLY A 117 -25.06 -28.02 -45.48
CA GLY A 117 -26.18 -28.98 -45.48
C GLY A 117 -27.58 -28.35 -45.47
N ILE A 118 -27.71 -27.05 -45.15
CA ILE A 118 -28.95 -26.29 -45.27
C ILE A 118 -29.15 -25.77 -46.70
N GLY A 119 -28.07 -25.40 -47.40
CA GLY A 119 -28.11 -24.93 -48.79
C GLY A 119 -28.61 -26.00 -49.78
N ASP A 120 -28.19 -27.25 -49.59
CA ASP A 120 -28.58 -28.37 -50.46
C ASP A 120 -30.05 -28.82 -50.29
N LYS A 121 -30.76 -28.38 -49.24
CA LYS A 121 -32.17 -28.73 -49.01
C LYS A 121 -33.17 -27.70 -49.56
N GLN A 122 -32.67 -26.60 -50.14
CA GLN A 122 -33.51 -25.53 -50.72
C GLN A 122 -33.43 -25.45 -52.26
N GLY A 123 -32.73 -26.38 -52.92
CA GLY A 123 -32.64 -26.52 -54.38
C GLY A 123 -33.58 -27.56 -54.97
#